data_AF-A0A7U9X3D2-F1
#
_entry.id   AF-A0A7U9X3D2-F1
#
_cell.length_a   1.000
_cell.length_b   1.000
_cell.length_c   1.000
_cell.angle_alpha   90.00
_cell.angle_beta   90.00
_cell.angle_gamma   90.00
#
_symmetry.space_group_name_H-M   'P 1'
#
loop_
_entity.id
_entity.type
_entity.pdbx_description
1 polymer ?
#
loop_
_entity_poly.entity_id
_entity_poly.type
_entity_poly.pdbx_seq_one_letter_code
_entity_poly.pdbx_strand_id
1 'polypeptide(L)'
;MPIHHSNYYALNSKTYYNFSILFPVNKDFINHANIDLQLNGLMDITILQTSEEGVADLSGVLKDNLGLDFNFFSQKENYDYFNEYYLPSLKIMATITFVLLADITCISVWNALVSVRLMLKDFTINLLVGLSYSKLRKIFYIYFGMLSFINLAVVFIFTAFNRYGCWIRKDATFVTYGLFGLIGMDWLALLVVVLLDIIIGIMIVETMLRKIKRMPISLGVLQ
;
A
#
# COMPACT_ATOMS: atom_id res chain seq x y z
N MET A 1 11.84 14.26 -17.47
CA MET A 1 10.40 14.59 -17.63
C MET A 1 9.62 13.45 -17.01
N PRO A 2 8.68 13.68 -16.06
CA PRO A 2 7.85 12.60 -15.58
C PRO A 2 7.04 12.04 -16.77
N ILE A 3 7.17 10.73 -17.00
CA ILE A 3 6.46 10.05 -18.07
C ILE A 3 5.01 9.91 -17.58
N HIS A 4 4.14 10.79 -18.05
CA HIS A 4 2.71 10.73 -17.77
C HIS A 4 2.12 9.58 -18.60
N HIS A 5 1.70 8.49 -17.93
CA HIS A 5 1.00 7.38 -18.57
C HIS A 5 -0.51 7.51 -18.32
N SER A 6 -1.32 7.35 -19.36
CA SER A 6 -2.79 7.32 -19.24
C SER A 6 -3.25 6.13 -18.37
N ASN A 7 -4.33 6.33 -17.61
CA ASN A 7 -4.96 5.29 -16.78
C ASN A 7 -5.56 4.14 -17.60
N TYR A 8 -5.73 4.30 -18.91
CA TYR A 8 -6.19 3.23 -19.81
C TYR A 8 -5.17 2.10 -19.96
N TYR A 9 -3.90 2.32 -19.62
CA TYR A 9 -2.85 1.29 -19.61
C TYR A 9 -2.90 0.34 -18.39
N ALA A 10 -3.79 0.63 -17.43
CA ALA A 10 -4.00 -0.25 -16.29
C ALA A 10 -5.24 -1.12 -16.56
N LEU A 11 -5.00 -2.40 -16.85
CA LEU A 11 -6.00 -3.44 -17.16
C LEU A 11 -7.23 -3.48 -16.23
N ASN A 12 -7.10 -2.92 -15.03
CA ASN A 12 -8.08 -3.01 -13.96
C ASN A 12 -8.27 -1.69 -13.19
N SER A 13 -7.89 -0.52 -13.75
CA SER A 13 -7.94 0.71 -12.96
C SER A 13 -9.36 1.12 -12.61
N LYS A 14 -10.35 1.02 -13.52
CA LYS A 14 -11.79 1.19 -13.22
C LYS A 14 -12.66 0.49 -14.27
N THR A 15 -13.51 -0.45 -13.85
CA THR A 15 -14.67 -0.86 -14.66
C THR A 15 -15.68 0.27 -14.58
N TYR A 16 -15.63 1.22 -15.50
CA TYR A 16 -16.61 2.29 -15.56
C TYR A 16 -17.94 1.72 -16.04
N TYR A 17 -18.79 1.30 -15.10
CA TYR A 17 -20.20 1.06 -15.37
C TYR A 17 -20.89 2.43 -15.54
N ASN A 18 -20.82 2.95 -16.76
CA ASN A 18 -21.76 3.93 -17.29
C ASN A 18 -21.84 5.29 -16.56
N PHE A 19 -20.73 6.02 -16.46
CA PHE A 19 -20.74 7.46 -16.22
C PHE A 19 -20.23 8.22 -17.44
N SER A 20 -20.95 8.10 -18.56
CA SER A 20 -20.71 8.94 -19.73
C SER A 20 -21.47 10.25 -19.54
N ILE A 21 -20.80 11.27 -19.02
CA ILE A 21 -21.29 12.65 -19.15
C ILE A 21 -20.92 13.10 -20.57
N LEU A 22 -21.87 13.00 -21.49
CA LEU A 22 -21.73 13.57 -22.84
C LEU A 22 -21.79 15.08 -22.74
N PHE A 23 -20.63 15.73 -22.76
CA PHE A 23 -20.54 17.18 -22.80
C PHE A 23 -20.28 17.64 -24.25
N PRO A 24 -21.10 18.54 -24.82
CA PRO A 24 -20.85 19.06 -26.15
C PRO A 24 -19.56 19.91 -26.13
N VAL A 25 -18.55 19.44 -26.85
CA VAL A 25 -17.28 20.16 -27.01
C VAL A 25 -17.51 21.29 -28.03
N ASN A 26 -17.56 22.53 -27.54
CA ASN A 26 -17.60 23.73 -28.37
C ASN A 26 -16.37 24.62 -28.11
N LYS A 27 -16.16 25.66 -28.93
CA LYS A 27 -14.99 26.53 -28.82
C LYS A 27 -14.88 27.19 -27.44
N ASP A 28 -16.00 27.63 -26.87
CA ASP A 28 -16.02 28.24 -25.54
C ASP A 28 -15.63 27.22 -24.47
N PHE A 29 -16.09 25.98 -24.55
CA PHE A 29 -15.70 24.91 -23.64
C PHE A 29 -14.20 24.63 -23.71
N ILE A 30 -13.62 24.52 -24.91
CA ILE A 30 -12.18 24.30 -25.08
C ILE A 30 -11.38 25.47 -24.49
N ASN A 31 -11.80 26.71 -24.78
CA ASN A 31 -11.11 27.91 -24.32
C ASN A 31 -11.15 28.10 -22.79
N HIS A 32 -12.17 27.56 -22.12
CA HIS A 32 -12.31 27.62 -20.66
C HIS A 32 -11.94 26.30 -19.96
N ALA A 33 -11.62 25.24 -20.71
CA ALA A 33 -11.18 23.98 -20.14
C ALA A 33 -9.80 24.16 -19.48
N ASN A 34 -9.64 23.61 -18.28
CA ASN A 34 -8.33 23.56 -17.63
C ASN A 34 -7.36 22.75 -18.50
N ILE A 35 -6.07 23.11 -18.48
CA ILE A 35 -5.01 22.45 -19.24
C ILE A 35 -4.95 20.94 -18.96
N ASP A 36 -5.28 20.54 -17.72
CA ASP A 36 -5.40 19.14 -17.33
C ASP A 36 -6.49 18.40 -18.10
N LEU A 37 -7.64 19.04 -18.37
CA LEU A 37 -8.72 18.42 -19.15
C LEU A 37 -8.37 18.36 -20.64
N GLN A 38 -7.69 19.38 -21.15
CA GLN A 38 -7.20 19.40 -22.53
C GLN A 38 -6.15 18.31 -22.78
N LEU A 39 -5.18 18.15 -21.88
CA LEU A 39 -4.11 17.16 -22.02
C LEU A 39 -4.57 15.74 -21.68
N ASN A 40 -5.27 15.55 -20.54
CA ASN A 40 -5.75 14.21 -20.16
C ASN A 40 -6.83 13.71 -21.11
N GLY A 41 -7.69 14.60 -21.63
CA GLY A 41 -8.69 14.23 -22.65
C GLY A 41 -8.07 13.72 -23.95
N LEU A 42 -6.90 14.25 -24.34
CA LEU A 42 -6.13 13.75 -25.49
C LEU A 42 -5.45 12.40 -25.19
N MET A 43 -4.98 12.20 -23.97
CA MET A 43 -4.35 10.95 -23.53
C MET A 43 -5.36 9.80 -23.33
N ASP A 44 -6.65 10.14 -23.23
CA ASP A 44 -7.76 9.23 -22.95
C ASP A 44 -8.64 8.95 -24.19
N ILE A 45 -8.13 9.27 -25.39
CA ILE A 45 -8.83 9.01 -26.66
C ILE A 45 -8.94 7.50 -26.89
N THR A 46 -10.18 7.01 -26.92
CA THR A 46 -10.49 5.64 -27.35
C THR A 46 -11.01 5.68 -28.78
N ILE A 47 -10.31 4.99 -29.69
CA ILE A 47 -10.74 4.87 -31.09
C ILE A 47 -11.44 3.52 -31.25
N LEU A 48 -12.69 3.56 -31.74
CA LEU A 48 -13.49 2.36 -31.98
C LEU A 48 -13.49 2.03 -33.46
N GLN A 49 -13.42 0.73 -33.80
CA GLN A 49 -13.61 0.21 -35.16
C GLN A 49 -12.69 0.84 -36.23
N THR A 50 -11.40 0.98 -35.92
CA THR A 50 -10.39 1.48 -36.87
C THR A 50 -9.36 0.40 -37.22
N SER A 51 -8.67 0.56 -38.35
CA SER A 51 -7.49 -0.24 -38.72
C SER A 51 -6.21 0.38 -38.16
N GLU A 52 -5.11 -0.39 -38.15
CA GLU A 52 -3.77 0.12 -37.77
C GLU A 52 -3.34 1.31 -38.65
N GLU A 53 -3.64 1.27 -39.95
CA GLU A 53 -3.38 2.39 -40.87
C GLU A 53 -4.17 3.65 -40.47
N GLY A 54 -5.45 3.50 -40.12
CA GLY A 54 -6.27 4.63 -39.67
C GLY A 54 -5.78 5.24 -38.36
N VAL A 55 -5.17 4.44 -37.49
CA VAL A 55 -4.51 4.91 -36.26
C VAL A 55 -3.20 5.63 -36.57
N ALA A 56 -2.40 5.11 -37.50
CA ALA A 56 -1.15 5.72 -37.92
C ALA A 56 -1.38 7.10 -38.58
N ASP A 57 -2.39 7.19 -39.44
CA ASP A 57 -2.81 8.45 -40.07
C ASP A 57 -3.25 9.48 -39.01
N LEU A 58 -4.07 9.06 -38.04
CA LEU A 58 -4.48 9.94 -36.94
C LEU A 58 -3.28 10.39 -36.09
N SER A 59 -2.36 9.48 -35.79
CA SER A 59 -1.13 9.80 -35.06
C SER A 59 -0.29 10.83 -35.83
N GLY A 60 -0.21 10.71 -37.16
CA GLY A 60 0.45 11.70 -38.03
C GLY A 60 -0.21 13.07 -37.93
N VAL A 61 -1.54 13.13 -38.03
CA VAL A 61 -2.30 14.38 -37.89
C VAL A 61 -2.08 15.01 -36.51
N LEU A 62 -2.09 14.22 -35.42
CA LEU A 62 -1.84 14.73 -34.08
C LEU A 62 -0.42 15.26 -33.93
N LYS A 63 0.58 14.57 -34.49
CA LYS A 63 1.98 15.00 -34.47
C LYS A 63 2.17 16.32 -35.22
N ASP A 64 1.59 16.45 -36.42
CA ASP A 64 1.75 17.63 -37.26
C ASP A 64 1.06 18.87 -36.66
N ASN A 65 -0.03 18.69 -35.92
CA ASN A 65 -0.80 19.79 -35.33
C ASN A 65 -0.39 20.12 -33.89
N LEU A 66 0.02 19.13 -33.09
CA LEU A 66 0.31 19.30 -31.66
C LEU A 66 1.81 19.20 -31.33
N GLY A 67 2.64 18.68 -32.25
CA GLY A 67 4.05 18.41 -32.00
C GLY A 67 4.29 17.29 -30.98
N LEU A 68 3.28 16.46 -30.71
CA LEU A 68 3.31 15.40 -29.71
C LEU A 68 3.13 14.03 -30.38
N ASP A 69 3.97 13.07 -30.01
CA ASP A 69 3.81 11.68 -30.42
C ASP A 69 2.79 10.98 -29.51
N PHE A 70 1.70 10.50 -30.10
CA PHE A 70 0.67 9.73 -29.40
C PHE A 70 0.83 8.25 -29.71
N ASN A 71 0.98 7.44 -28.67
CA ASN A 71 0.97 5.98 -28.82
C ASN A 71 -0.44 5.47 -28.58
N PHE A 72 -0.96 4.74 -29.57
CA PHE A 72 -2.22 4.02 -29.46
C PHE A 72 -1.92 2.55 -29.30
N PHE A 73 -2.55 1.91 -28.33
CA PHE A 73 -2.39 0.49 -28.09
C PHE A 73 -3.75 -0.18 -28.21
N SER A 74 -3.77 -1.31 -28.91
CA SER A 74 -4.90 -2.21 -28.90
C SER A 74 -5.09 -2.81 -27.51
N GLN A 75 -6.32 -3.29 -27.24
CA GLN A 75 -6.59 -3.97 -25.97
C GLN A 75 -5.69 -5.21 -25.79
N LYS A 76 -5.37 -5.91 -26.89
CA LYS A 76 -4.47 -7.08 -26.87
C LYS A 76 -3.05 -6.69 -26.46
N GLU A 77 -2.49 -5.64 -27.06
CA GLU A 77 -1.15 -5.14 -26.69
C GLU A 77 -1.11 -4.66 -25.24
N ASN A 78 -2.20 -4.08 -24.74
CA ASN A 78 -2.30 -3.70 -23.33
C ASN A 78 -2.32 -4.93 -22.40
N TYR A 79 -3.03 -6.01 -22.77
CA TYR A 79 -2.97 -7.29 -22.04
C TYR A 79 -1.56 -7.89 -22.05
N ASP A 80 -0.91 -7.90 -23.21
CA ASP A 80 0.43 -8.46 -23.37
C ASP A 80 1.46 -7.66 -22.54
N TYR A 81 1.43 -6.32 -22.62
CA TYR A 81 2.26 -5.43 -21.80
C TYR A 81 2.05 -5.65 -20.29
N PHE A 82 0.79 -5.77 -19.85
CA PHE A 82 0.47 -6.01 -18.44
C PHE A 82 1.03 -7.36 -17.96
N ASN A 83 0.91 -8.41 -18.78
CA ASN A 83 1.41 -9.74 -18.44
C ASN A 83 2.93 -9.81 -18.44
N GLU A 84 3.59 -9.12 -19.37
CA GLU A 84 5.04 -9.16 -19.53
C GLU A 84 5.78 -8.26 -18.54
N TYR A 85 5.24 -7.08 -18.22
CA TYR A 85 5.97 -6.09 -17.41
C TYR A 85 5.33 -5.85 -16.04
N TYR A 86 4.00 -5.68 -15.99
CA TYR A 86 3.33 -5.30 -14.75
C TYR A 86 3.23 -6.47 -13.77
N LEU A 87 2.83 -7.66 -14.22
CA LEU A 87 2.74 -8.85 -13.37
C LEU A 87 4.09 -9.25 -12.76
N PRO A 88 5.21 -9.30 -13.51
CA PRO A 88 6.51 -9.56 -12.91
C PRO A 88 6.94 -8.48 -11.91
N SER A 89 6.65 -7.20 -12.21
CA SER A 89 6.93 -6.10 -11.26
C SER A 89 6.15 -6.27 -9.95
N LEU A 90 4.85 -6.62 -10.02
CA LEU A 90 4.05 -6.95 -8.84
C LEU A 90 4.64 -8.14 -8.06
N LYS A 91 5.08 -9.20 -8.76
CA LYS A 91 5.71 -10.36 -8.13
C LYS A 91 7.01 -9.98 -7.41
N ILE A 92 7.85 -9.14 -8.02
CA ILE A 92 9.09 -8.66 -7.40
C ILE A 92 8.77 -7.84 -6.14
N MET A 93 7.84 -6.87 -6.23
CA MET A 93 7.43 -6.08 -5.07
C MET A 93 6.90 -6.97 -3.95
N ALA A 94 6.00 -7.91 -4.25
CA ALA A 94 5.46 -8.84 -3.27
C ALA A 94 6.56 -9.71 -2.62
N THR A 95 7.53 -10.17 -3.41
CA THR A 95 8.66 -10.98 -2.92
C THR A 95 9.53 -10.17 -1.96
N ILE A 96 9.90 -8.94 -2.33
CA ILE A 96 10.69 -8.05 -1.47
C ILE A 96 9.94 -7.73 -0.18
N THR A 97 8.65 -7.41 -0.26
CA THR A 97 7.82 -7.15 0.92
C THR A 97 7.78 -8.36 1.85
N PHE A 98 7.66 -9.57 1.31
CA PHE A 98 7.66 -10.80 2.10
C PHE A 98 9.00 -11.06 2.80
N VAL A 99 10.12 -10.86 2.10
CA VAL A 99 11.46 -11.00 2.68
C VAL A 99 11.65 -10.00 3.82
N LEU A 100 11.32 -8.72 3.60
CA LEU A 100 11.43 -7.69 4.64
C LEU A 100 10.54 -8.00 5.85
N LEU A 101 9.32 -8.51 5.63
CA LEU A 101 8.43 -8.91 6.71
C LEU A 101 9.03 -10.05 7.54
N ALA A 102 9.63 -11.06 6.89
CA ALA A 102 10.29 -12.16 7.57
C ALA A 102 11.50 -11.67 8.39
N ASP A 103 12.34 -10.81 7.81
CA ASP A 103 13.52 -10.25 8.47
C ASP A 103 13.13 -9.43 9.70
N ILE A 104 12.17 -8.51 9.56
CA ILE A 104 11.66 -7.68 10.68
C ILE A 104 11.07 -8.56 11.78
N THR A 105 10.34 -9.62 11.41
CA THR A 105 9.76 -10.55 12.39
C THR A 105 10.86 -11.29 13.15
N CYS A 106 11.88 -11.80 12.46
CA CYS A 106 13.03 -12.45 13.07
C CYS A 106 13.79 -11.52 14.01
N ILE A 107 14.06 -10.29 13.59
CA ILE A 107 14.71 -9.26 14.42
C ILE A 107 13.86 -8.93 15.64
N SER A 108 12.55 -8.80 15.47
CA SER A 108 11.62 -8.49 16.57
C SER A 108 11.59 -9.59 17.62
N VAL A 109 11.53 -10.85 17.19
CA VAL A 109 11.60 -12.01 18.09
C VAL A 109 12.96 -12.06 18.79
N TRP A 110 14.07 -11.86 18.06
CA TRP A 110 15.41 -11.81 18.65
C TRP A 110 15.53 -10.72 19.70
N ASN A 111 15.05 -9.51 19.41
CA ASN A 111 15.04 -8.39 20.33
C ASN A 111 14.24 -8.71 21.60
N ALA A 112 13.06 -9.31 21.45
CA ALA A 112 12.24 -9.76 22.56
C ALA A 112 12.98 -10.82 23.43
N LEU A 113 13.69 -11.74 22.80
CA LEU A 113 14.49 -12.75 23.49
C LEU A 113 15.69 -12.17 24.26
N VAL A 114 16.31 -11.11 23.74
CA VAL A 114 17.40 -10.38 24.41
C VAL A 114 16.84 -9.56 25.56
N SER A 115 15.72 -8.87 25.37
CA SER A 115 15.02 -8.13 26.42
C SER A 115 14.69 -9.01 27.62
N VAL A 116 14.17 -10.23 27.39
CA VAL A 116 13.94 -11.21 28.47
C VAL A 116 15.22 -11.53 29.24
N ARG A 117 16.36 -11.67 28.55
CA ARG A 117 17.65 -11.98 29.21
C ARG A 117 18.11 -10.81 30.08
N LEU A 118 17.90 -9.56 29.65
CA LEU A 118 18.29 -8.37 30.41
C LEU A 118 17.40 -8.17 31.65
N MET A 119 16.10 -8.47 31.54
CA MET A 119 15.11 -8.30 32.63
C MET A 119 14.96 -9.54 33.52
N LEU A 120 15.86 -10.51 33.42
CA LEU A 120 15.82 -11.78 34.15
C LEU A 120 15.68 -11.59 35.66
N LYS A 121 16.44 -10.66 36.22
CA LYS A 121 16.45 -10.34 37.65
C LYS A 121 15.10 -9.79 38.11
N ASP A 122 14.57 -8.82 37.36
CA ASP A 122 13.29 -8.20 37.66
C ASP A 122 12.13 -9.18 37.53
N PHE A 123 12.15 -10.08 36.54
CA PHE A 123 11.14 -11.13 36.43
C PHE A 123 11.21 -12.10 37.61
N THR A 124 12.40 -12.50 38.04
CA THR A 124 12.58 -13.42 39.18
C THR A 124 12.07 -12.80 40.47
N ILE A 125 12.40 -11.53 40.74
CA ILE A 125 11.89 -10.79 41.91
C ILE A 125 10.36 -10.70 41.87
N ASN A 126 9.78 -10.28 40.75
CA ASN A 126 8.34 -10.14 40.65
C ASN A 126 7.59 -11.48 40.74
N LEU A 127 8.16 -12.57 40.18
CA LEU A 127 7.63 -13.93 40.32
C LEU A 127 7.65 -14.39 41.78
N LEU A 128 8.72 -14.09 42.53
CA LEU A 128 8.83 -14.38 43.96
C LEU A 128 7.81 -13.59 44.81
N VAL A 129 7.51 -12.34 44.42
CA VAL A 129 6.51 -11.49 45.07
C VAL A 129 5.06 -11.88 44.69
N GLY A 130 4.87 -12.94 43.87
CA GLY A 130 3.56 -13.52 43.57
C GLY A 130 2.96 -13.12 42.22
N LEU A 131 3.77 -12.59 41.29
CA LEU A 131 3.33 -12.37 39.91
C LEU A 131 3.08 -13.71 39.21
N SER A 132 1.83 -14.00 38.83
CA SER A 132 1.53 -15.20 38.06
C SER A 132 1.91 -15.03 36.58
N TYR A 133 2.28 -16.13 35.92
CA TYR A 133 2.54 -16.14 34.47
C TYR A 133 1.35 -15.65 33.63
N SER A 134 0.12 -15.82 34.11
CA SER A 134 -1.09 -15.31 33.45
C SER A 134 -1.16 -13.78 33.48
N LYS A 135 -0.84 -13.15 34.62
CA LYS A 135 -0.74 -11.70 34.73
C LYS A 135 0.39 -11.15 33.86
N LEU A 136 1.55 -11.80 33.86
CA LEU A 136 2.68 -11.41 33.01
C LEU A 136 2.35 -11.48 31.52
N ARG A 137 1.68 -12.55 31.07
CA ARG A 137 1.17 -12.68 29.69
C ARG A 137 0.27 -11.50 29.31
N LYS A 138 -0.68 -11.15 30.18
CA LYS A 138 -1.60 -10.02 29.94
C LYS A 138 -0.84 -8.69 29.80
N ILE A 139 0.17 -8.45 30.64
CA ILE A 139 1.01 -7.25 30.57
C ILE A 139 1.72 -7.18 29.21
N PHE A 140 2.33 -8.27 28.74
CA PHE A 140 3.00 -8.28 27.44
C PHE A 140 2.03 -8.06 26.27
N TYR A 141 0.86 -8.70 26.27
CA TYR A 141 -0.15 -8.44 25.23
C TYR A 141 -0.62 -6.99 25.20
N ILE A 142 -0.82 -6.38 26.37
CA ILE A 142 -1.17 -4.96 26.46
C ILE A 142 -0.04 -4.08 25.91
N TYR A 143 1.20 -4.36 26.30
CA TYR A 143 2.36 -3.59 25.84
C TYR A 143 2.52 -3.64 24.31
N PHE A 144 2.58 -4.85 23.73
CA PHE A 144 2.72 -4.99 22.28
C PHE A 144 1.47 -4.53 21.53
N GLY A 145 0.27 -4.70 22.12
CA GLY A 145 -0.98 -4.17 21.55
C GLY A 145 -0.98 -2.64 21.47
N MET A 146 -0.49 -1.94 22.49
CA MET A 146 -0.32 -0.49 22.42
C MET A 146 0.70 -0.08 21.35
N LEU A 147 1.81 -0.81 21.24
CA LEU A 147 2.84 -0.54 20.24
C LEU A 147 2.28 -0.70 18.81
N SER A 148 1.57 -1.79 18.54
CA SER A 148 0.90 -2.03 17.25
C SER A 148 -0.17 -0.97 16.95
N PHE A 149 -0.92 -0.53 17.95
CA PHE A 149 -1.92 0.53 17.78
C PHE A 149 -1.28 1.87 17.36
N ILE A 150 -0.16 2.25 17.99
CA ILE A 150 0.59 3.46 17.62
C ILE A 150 1.11 3.35 16.19
N ASN A 151 1.70 2.20 15.82
CA ASN A 151 2.17 1.98 14.45
C ASN A 151 1.04 2.08 13.42
N LEU A 152 -0.11 1.46 13.71
CA LEU A 152 -1.29 1.52 12.84
C LEU A 152 -1.78 2.96 12.67
N ALA A 153 -1.81 3.76 13.74
CA ALA A 153 -2.21 5.16 13.68
C ALA A 153 -1.25 5.99 12.80
N VAL A 154 0.06 5.75 12.91
CA VAL A 154 1.05 6.42 12.06
C VAL A 154 0.87 6.06 10.59
N VAL A 155 0.69 4.77 10.27
CA VAL A 155 0.44 4.31 8.89
C VAL A 155 -0.85 4.92 8.34
N PHE A 156 -1.93 4.93 9.14
CA PHE A 156 -3.20 5.56 8.77
C PHE A 156 -3.04 7.04 8.44
N ILE A 157 -2.37 7.82 9.31
CA ILE A 157 -2.13 9.25 9.10
C ILE A 157 -1.32 9.48 7.83
N PHE A 158 -0.26 8.70 7.62
CA PHE A 158 0.59 8.83 6.43
C PHE A 158 -0.20 8.56 5.14
N THR A 159 -1.00 7.49 5.11
CA THR A 159 -1.84 7.17 3.94
C THR A 159 -2.88 8.24 3.68
N ALA A 160 -3.56 8.72 4.73
CA ALA A 160 -4.55 9.79 4.61
C ALA A 160 -3.91 11.10 4.13
N PHE A 161 -2.74 11.46 4.64
CA PHE A 161 -2.01 12.67 4.22
C PHE A 161 -1.52 12.57 2.78
N ASN A 162 -1.04 11.41 2.35
CA ASN A 162 -0.62 11.19 0.96
C ASN A 162 -1.80 11.38 0.00
N ARG A 163 -2.96 10.80 0.33
CA ARG A 163 -4.19 11.01 -0.46
C ARG A 163 -4.67 12.44 -0.48
N TYR A 164 -4.62 13.11 0.66
CA TYR A 164 -4.94 14.53 0.75
C TYR A 164 -3.98 15.37 -0.13
N GLY A 165 -2.69 15.03 -0.17
CA GLY A 165 -1.72 15.63 -1.09
C GLY A 165 -2.08 15.40 -2.57
N CYS A 166 -2.46 14.17 -2.94
CA CYS A 166 -2.95 13.88 -4.29
C CYS A 166 -4.20 14.68 -4.64
N TRP A 167 -5.10 14.88 -3.66
CA TRP A 167 -6.29 15.71 -3.82
C TRP A 167 -5.95 17.18 -4.09
N ILE A 168 -5.05 17.77 -3.31
CA ILE A 168 -4.60 19.16 -3.53
C ILE A 168 -3.97 19.32 -4.91
N ARG A 169 -3.16 18.35 -5.33
CA ARG A 169 -2.53 18.34 -6.66
C ARG A 169 -3.52 18.09 -7.81
N LYS A 170 -4.78 17.78 -7.51
CA LYS A 170 -5.82 17.39 -8.49
C LYS A 170 -5.35 16.29 -9.45
N ASP A 171 -4.53 15.37 -8.95
CA ASP A 171 -3.99 14.28 -9.73
C ASP A 171 -5.11 13.29 -10.10
N ALA A 172 -5.61 13.37 -11.34
CA ALA A 172 -6.71 12.55 -11.85
C ALA A 172 -6.50 11.03 -11.66
N THR A 173 -5.24 10.61 -11.52
CA THR A 173 -4.83 9.23 -11.30
C THR A 173 -5.15 8.72 -9.90
N PHE A 174 -5.09 9.59 -8.89
CA PHE A 174 -5.19 9.21 -7.47
C PHE A 174 -6.28 9.97 -6.69
N VAL A 175 -6.92 10.97 -7.31
CA VAL A 175 -8.07 11.70 -6.77
C VAL A 175 -9.26 10.73 -6.62
N THR A 176 -9.33 10.12 -5.45
CA THR A 176 -10.41 9.21 -5.07
C THR A 176 -10.75 9.46 -3.60
N TYR A 177 -11.99 9.85 -3.34
CA TYR A 177 -12.50 10.15 -2.00
C TYR A 177 -13.24 8.92 -1.46
N GLY A 178 -12.94 8.55 -0.22
CA GLY A 178 -13.66 7.50 0.50
C GLY A 178 -13.81 7.85 1.97
N LEU A 179 -14.30 6.91 2.77
CA LEU A 179 -14.56 7.13 4.19
C LEU A 179 -13.25 7.53 4.93
N PHE A 180 -13.29 8.65 5.66
CA PHE A 180 -12.12 9.26 6.32
C PHE A 180 -10.94 9.57 5.39
N GLY A 181 -11.19 9.82 4.10
CA GLY A 181 -10.13 10.15 3.14
C GLY A 181 -9.36 8.95 2.59
N LEU A 182 -9.81 7.72 2.91
CA LEU A 182 -9.24 6.46 2.40
C LEU A 182 -10.25 5.72 1.51
N ILE A 183 -9.76 5.06 0.45
CA ILE A 183 -10.60 4.22 -0.41
C ILE A 183 -10.66 2.78 0.11
N GLY A 184 -11.60 1.99 -0.42
CA GLY A 184 -11.78 0.60 0.00
C GLY A 184 -10.51 -0.25 -0.07
N MET A 185 -9.63 -0.03 -1.05
CA MET A 185 -8.34 -0.74 -1.14
C MET A 185 -7.39 -0.40 0.02
N ASP A 186 -7.36 0.84 0.50
CA ASP A 186 -6.50 1.17 1.65
C ASP A 186 -7.06 0.57 2.94
N TRP A 187 -8.39 0.54 3.09
CA TRP A 187 -9.03 -0.11 4.22
C TRP A 187 -8.73 -1.61 4.25
N LEU A 188 -8.75 -2.26 3.08
CA LEU A 188 -8.35 -3.67 2.95
C LEU A 188 -6.88 -3.85 3.33
N ALA A 189 -5.99 -2.98 2.84
CA ALA A 189 -4.56 -3.04 3.18
C ALA A 189 -4.32 -2.85 4.69
N LEU A 190 -4.98 -1.87 5.33
CA LEU A 190 -4.90 -1.66 6.77
C LEU A 190 -5.41 -2.87 7.56
N LEU A 191 -6.48 -3.52 7.09
CA LEU A 191 -6.97 -4.75 7.71
C LEU A 191 -5.94 -5.88 7.65
N VAL A 192 -5.25 -6.05 6.51
CA VAL A 192 -4.16 -7.02 6.38
C VAL A 192 -3.02 -6.71 7.35
N VAL A 193 -2.63 -5.43 7.49
CA VAL A 193 -1.62 -4.99 8.45
C VAL A 193 -2.01 -5.36 9.89
N VAL A 194 -3.26 -5.10 10.28
CA VAL A 194 -3.78 -5.48 11.61
C VAL A 194 -3.68 -6.98 11.85
N LEU A 195 -4.05 -7.80 10.85
CA LEU A 195 -3.96 -9.26 10.99
C LEU A 195 -2.51 -9.72 11.16
N LEU A 196 -1.57 -9.16 10.40
CA LEU A 196 -0.15 -9.49 10.52
C LEU A 196 0.42 -9.06 11.89
N ASP A 197 0.07 -7.86 12.36
CA ASP A 197 0.49 -7.37 13.67
C ASP A 197 -0.01 -8.26 14.82
N ILE A 198 -1.24 -8.76 14.74
CA ILE A 198 -1.79 -9.71 15.72
C ILE A 198 -0.96 -11.00 15.71
N ILE A 199 -0.67 -11.56 14.54
CA ILE A 199 0.09 -12.82 14.41
C ILE A 199 1.51 -12.64 14.97
N ILE A 200 2.20 -11.57 14.59
CA ILE A 200 3.55 -11.25 15.07
C ILE A 200 3.54 -10.99 16.58
N GLY A 201 2.56 -10.25 17.10
CA GLY A 201 2.38 -9.99 18.52
C GLY A 201 2.23 -11.28 19.34
N ILE A 202 1.38 -12.21 18.89
CA ILE A 202 1.22 -13.53 19.51
C ILE A 202 2.54 -14.30 19.50
N MET A 203 3.24 -14.34 18.35
CA MET A 203 4.54 -15.01 18.23
C MET A 203 5.56 -14.46 19.23
N ILE A 204 5.68 -13.13 19.35
CA ILE A 204 6.63 -12.49 20.27
C ILE A 204 6.28 -12.83 21.72
N VAL A 205 5.03 -12.61 22.13
CA VAL A 205 4.59 -12.81 23.52
C VAL A 205 4.76 -14.26 23.96
N GLU A 206 4.33 -15.23 23.16
CA GLU A 206 4.45 -16.64 23.53
C GLU A 206 5.90 -17.12 23.51
N THR A 207 6.74 -16.57 22.62
CA THR A 207 8.17 -16.87 22.60
C THR A 207 8.89 -16.32 23.84
N MET A 208 8.57 -15.10 24.27
CA MET A 208 9.08 -14.51 25.52
C MET A 208 8.68 -15.35 26.74
N LEU A 209 7.39 -15.66 26.87
CA LEU A 209 6.88 -16.45 28.01
C LEU A 209 7.49 -17.84 28.07
N ARG A 210 7.68 -18.50 26.91
CA ARG A 210 8.32 -19.81 26.84
C ARG A 210 9.77 -19.75 27.33
N LYS A 211 10.49 -18.66 27.04
CA LYS A 211 11.86 -18.48 27.54
C LYS A 211 11.89 -18.22 29.04
N ILE A 212 11.03 -17.34 29.55
CA ILE A 212 10.93 -17.04 30.99
C ILE A 212 10.61 -18.30 31.79
N LYS A 213 9.63 -19.10 31.35
CA LYS A 213 9.25 -20.37 32.03
C LYS A 213 10.36 -21.42 32.07
N ARG A 214 11.30 -21.37 31.12
CA ARG A 214 12.44 -22.31 31.05
C ARG A 214 13.63 -21.87 31.91
N MET A 215 13.62 -20.67 32.48
CA MET A 215 14.72 -20.15 33.29
C MET A 215 14.54 -20.59 34.75
N PRO A 216 15.52 -21.32 35.34
CA PRO A 216 15.42 -21.77 36.72
C PRO A 216 15.48 -20.57 37.68
N ILE A 217 14.54 -20.54 38.63
CA ILE A 217 14.35 -19.45 39.61
C ILE A 217 15.61 -19.23 40.49
N SER A 218 16.44 -20.26 40.68
CA SER A 218 17.67 -20.19 41.48
C SER A 218 18.79 -19.35 40.87
N LEU A 219 18.78 -19.13 39.54
CA LEU A 219 19.84 -18.39 38.84
C LEU A 219 19.66 -16.86 38.89
N GLY A 220 18.44 -16.37 39.17
CA GLY A 220 18.14 -14.93 39.19
C GLY A 220 18.41 -14.21 40.52
N VAL A 221 18.65 -14.95 41.61
CA VAL A 221 18.79 -14.39 42.98
C VAL A 221 20.26 -14.29 43.43
N LEU A 222 21.18 -15.01 42.78
CA LEU A 222 22.59 -15.11 43.18
C LEU A 222 23.59 -14.34 42.29
N GLN A 223 23.10 -13.49 41.36
CA GLN A 223 23.91 -12.51 40.61
C GLN A 223 23.47 -11.06 40.85
#